data_AF-A0A7V3NE31-F1
#
_entry.id   AF-A0A7V3NE31-F1
#
_cell.length_a   1.000
_cell.length_b   1.000
_cell.length_c   1.000
_cell.angle_alpha   90.00
_cell.angle_beta   90.00
_cell.angle_gamma   90.00
#
_symmetry.space_group_name_H-M   'P 1'
#
loop_
_entity.id
_entity.type
_entity.pdbx_description
1 polymer ?
#
loop_
_entity_poly.entity_id
_entity_poly.type
_entity_poly.pdbx_seq_one_letter_code
_entity_poly.pdbx_strand_id
1 'polypeptide(L)'
;MTTLPLPGIVRRARPAPPGRTESPAAPAELAQRGWTSLLALAVTALLVFQGLSGLWIYLAPFSLFSQMQVLAHALVGLAVIIPYGVYQARHFLAWYRQTFTAVMMLGYLLAGMIVICIASGLVLTWQAALGPKISPLWDTVHLVSGIVALVLVLVHLGLALARRRLVIGRTPQFARAVRRFATGSVGVVAGGIFLAWLAAFVAPRRPAEFPIPEGYTLPAYMQKYDEYRGSPFAPSYARTASGNLVDPSVLGNSKSCGSAGCHEQIYAEWEPSAHRFSAMNPSFQAIQKNFAADREPAETRYCAGCHDPISLFAGAKDIHNLSLSAPGMQEGCSCVVCHSIDKVDQRGNADYVLVPPRKYLWESTEGWTKAVSDFLIRAYPRQHLADYDRPLMRTPEFCGACHKQFIPEALNRFGMVPGQNQYDEWRSSHWNVDNPDENLSCIDCHMRLVHNSTDPGRGEAGAIRRSASDGAHRHHGTVATNFFMPMVLKLPHWEKQVALTEEWIRGQTVIPEIDHLWPRGPVASIEILAPDEAAPGEELRLRVLVENRKAGHKLTTGPLDFMRVWVHLRVTDARGRVLA
;
A
#
# COMPACT_ATOMS: atom_id res chain seq x y z
N MET A 1 38.42 -102.27 43.61
CA MET A 1 39.66 -102.11 42.84
C MET A 1 39.54 -100.87 41.96
N THR A 2 40.33 -99.87 42.33
CA THR A 2 40.89 -98.76 41.55
C THR A 2 40.88 -98.91 40.02
N THR A 3 40.56 -97.82 39.29
CA THR A 3 41.47 -97.18 38.31
C THR A 3 41.02 -95.76 37.92
N LEU A 4 42.04 -94.91 37.72
CA LEU A 4 42.15 -93.44 37.64
C LEU A 4 41.60 -92.72 36.37
N PRO A 5 41.56 -91.36 36.34
CA PRO A 5 40.86 -90.52 35.37
C PRO A 5 41.72 -89.91 34.24
N LEU A 6 41.07 -89.29 33.25
CA LEU A 6 41.66 -88.51 32.14
C LEU A 6 41.43 -86.99 32.30
N PRO A 7 42.29 -86.12 31.70
CA PRO A 7 42.55 -84.76 32.19
C PRO A 7 41.64 -83.67 31.61
N GLY A 8 41.43 -82.63 32.43
CA GLY A 8 40.65 -81.43 32.09
C GLY A 8 41.39 -80.42 31.21
N ILE A 9 40.63 -79.82 30.28
CA ILE A 9 41.07 -78.72 29.42
C ILE A 9 40.81 -77.40 30.13
N VAL A 10 41.88 -76.64 30.40
CA VAL A 10 41.83 -75.27 30.94
C VAL A 10 41.50 -74.29 29.81
N ARG A 11 40.31 -73.67 29.85
CA ARG A 11 40.00 -72.47 29.05
C ARG A 11 40.37 -71.20 29.83
N ARG A 12 41.40 -70.49 29.36
CA ARG A 12 41.76 -69.13 29.82
C ARG A 12 40.60 -68.16 29.62
N ALA A 13 40.21 -67.45 30.67
CA ALA A 13 39.34 -66.30 30.60
C ALA A 13 40.05 -65.13 29.88
N ARG A 14 39.39 -64.53 28.88
CA ARG A 14 39.81 -63.23 28.31
C ARG A 14 39.38 -62.12 29.28
N PRO A 15 40.24 -61.11 29.56
CA PRO A 15 39.82 -59.93 30.30
C PRO A 15 38.86 -59.09 29.45
N ALA A 16 37.76 -58.65 30.06
CA ALA A 16 36.81 -57.73 29.45
C ALA A 16 37.45 -56.35 29.22
N PRO A 17 37.11 -55.64 28.12
CA PRO A 17 37.60 -54.29 27.89
C PRO A 17 36.97 -53.30 28.90
N PRO A 18 37.66 -52.22 29.28
CA PRO A 18 37.13 -51.23 30.22
C PRO A 18 36.10 -50.35 29.49
N GLY A 19 34.84 -50.76 29.51
CA GLY A 19 33.71 -49.93 29.10
C GLY A 19 33.26 -49.06 30.26
N ARG A 20 33.29 -47.73 30.08
CA ARG A 20 32.65 -46.77 31.00
C ARG A 20 31.17 -47.09 31.15
N THR A 21 30.78 -47.67 32.27
CA THR A 21 29.39 -47.78 32.72
C THR A 21 29.02 -46.55 33.54
N GLU A 22 28.88 -45.39 32.89
CA GLU A 22 28.19 -44.27 33.54
C GLU A 22 26.68 -44.58 33.59
N SER A 23 26.15 -44.86 34.78
CA SER A 23 24.71 -44.88 35.04
C SER A 23 24.09 -43.56 34.55
N PRO A 24 22.93 -43.55 33.87
CA PRO A 24 22.29 -42.31 33.45
C PRO A 24 22.09 -41.40 34.66
N ALA A 25 22.59 -40.16 34.57
CA ALA A 25 22.51 -39.18 35.65
C ALA A 25 21.06 -39.01 36.13
N ALA A 26 20.88 -38.82 37.44
CA ALA A 26 19.54 -38.73 38.03
C ALA A 26 18.76 -37.55 37.41
N PRO A 27 17.44 -37.67 37.16
CA PRO A 27 16.64 -36.61 36.54
C PRO A 27 16.71 -35.25 37.24
N ALA A 28 16.96 -35.24 38.56
CA ALA A 28 17.14 -34.02 39.35
C ALA A 28 18.47 -33.31 39.03
N GLU A 29 19.56 -34.05 38.85
CA GLU A 29 20.87 -33.50 38.49
C GLU A 29 20.88 -32.95 37.07
N LEU A 30 20.27 -33.68 36.13
CA LEU A 30 20.07 -33.24 34.74
C LEU A 30 19.24 -31.94 34.70
N ALA A 31 18.17 -31.86 35.49
CA ALA A 31 17.38 -30.65 35.61
C ALA A 31 18.19 -29.50 36.19
N GLN A 32 18.91 -29.68 37.30
CA GLN A 32 19.72 -28.64 37.92
C GLN A 32 20.76 -28.08 36.94
N ARG A 33 21.46 -28.94 36.19
CA ARG A 33 22.40 -28.51 35.12
C ARG A 33 21.70 -27.67 34.04
N GLY A 34 20.50 -28.06 33.64
CA GLY A 34 19.67 -27.30 32.69
C GLY A 34 19.32 -25.90 33.19
N TRP A 35 18.88 -25.75 34.45
CA TRP A 35 18.53 -24.46 35.04
C TRP A 35 19.73 -23.54 35.30
N THR A 36 20.95 -24.08 35.37
CA THR A 36 22.18 -23.29 35.43
C THR A 36 22.73 -22.90 34.06
N SER A 37 22.17 -23.41 32.96
CA SER A 37 22.70 -23.19 31.62
C SER A 37 22.35 -21.80 31.09
N LEU A 38 23.37 -21.01 30.74
CA LEU A 38 23.19 -19.72 30.07
C LEU A 38 22.49 -19.88 28.71
N LEU A 39 22.78 -20.96 27.97
CA LEU A 39 22.14 -21.23 26.70
C LEU A 39 20.64 -21.50 26.87
N ALA A 40 20.26 -22.27 27.89
CA ALA A 40 18.85 -22.54 28.19
C ALA A 40 18.10 -21.26 28.58
N LEU A 41 18.73 -20.41 29.40
CA LEU A 41 18.20 -19.11 29.79
C LEU A 41 17.99 -18.21 28.58
N ALA A 42 19.03 -18.05 27.75
CA ALA A 42 18.99 -17.19 26.57
C ALA A 42 17.92 -17.66 25.59
N VAL A 43 17.90 -18.95 25.21
CA VAL A 43 16.91 -19.48 24.27
C VAL A 43 15.49 -19.32 24.82
N THR A 44 15.27 -19.62 26.10
CA THR A 44 13.94 -19.46 26.70
C THR A 44 13.50 -18.00 26.72
N ALA A 45 14.38 -17.09 27.12
CA ALA A 45 14.08 -15.66 27.15
C ALA A 45 13.77 -15.12 25.73
N LEU A 46 14.55 -15.53 24.73
CA LEU A 46 14.36 -15.12 23.35
C LEU A 46 13.07 -15.70 22.76
N LEU A 47 12.71 -16.95 23.07
CA LEU A 47 11.42 -17.52 22.64
C LEU A 47 10.23 -16.78 23.26
N VAL A 48 10.32 -16.42 24.55
CA VAL A 48 9.29 -15.58 25.20
C VAL A 48 9.25 -14.20 24.58
N PHE A 49 10.40 -13.57 24.33
CA PHE A 49 10.47 -12.29 23.62
C PHE A 49 9.80 -12.38 22.25
N GLN A 50 10.07 -13.43 21.46
CA GLN A 50 9.46 -13.63 20.14
C GLN A 50 7.95 -13.77 20.21
N GLY A 51 7.45 -14.55 21.17
CA GLY A 51 6.01 -14.68 21.37
C GLY A 51 5.34 -13.36 21.78
N LEU A 52 5.96 -12.60 22.68
CA LEU A 52 5.42 -11.31 23.14
C LEU A 52 5.51 -10.21 22.06
N SER A 53 6.62 -10.12 21.33
CA SER A 53 6.78 -9.16 20.24
C SER A 53 5.85 -9.49 19.08
N GLY A 54 5.67 -10.76 18.73
CA GLY A 54 4.70 -11.21 17.73
C GLY A 54 3.26 -10.87 18.13
N LEU A 55 2.88 -11.11 19.39
CA LEU A 55 1.57 -10.75 19.91
C LEU A 55 1.35 -9.23 19.91
N TRP A 56 2.39 -8.45 20.24
CA TRP A 56 2.34 -6.99 20.15
C TRP A 56 2.11 -6.53 18.71
N ILE A 57 2.84 -7.05 17.73
CA ILE A 57 2.66 -6.72 16.31
C ILE A 57 1.22 -7.03 15.86
N TYR A 58 0.62 -8.10 16.38
CA TYR A 58 -0.74 -8.48 16.03
C TYR A 58 -1.82 -7.57 16.65
N LEU A 59 -1.66 -7.18 17.92
CA LEU A 59 -2.70 -6.50 18.72
C LEU A 59 -2.53 -4.98 18.84
N ALA A 60 -1.30 -4.48 18.82
CA ALA A 60 -1.02 -3.07 19.09
C ALA A 60 -1.38 -2.20 17.87
N PRO A 61 -1.76 -0.93 18.09
CA PRO A 61 -1.99 -0.01 16.98
C PRO A 61 -0.70 0.26 16.22
N PHE A 62 -0.84 0.74 14.98
CA PHE A 62 0.28 1.23 14.20
C PHE A 62 0.97 2.39 14.90
N SER A 63 2.27 2.23 15.16
CA SER A 63 3.11 3.23 15.80
C SER A 63 4.56 2.98 15.41
N LEU A 64 5.42 3.98 15.63
CA LEU A 64 6.85 3.84 15.46
C LEU A 64 7.43 2.71 16.35
N PHE A 65 6.88 2.52 17.56
CA PHE A 65 7.25 1.41 18.43
C PHE A 65 6.87 0.06 17.84
N SER A 66 5.66 -0.08 17.28
CA SER A 66 5.23 -1.31 16.60
C SER A 66 6.13 -1.62 15.40
N GLN A 67 6.54 -0.61 14.62
CA GLN A 67 7.49 -0.79 13.52
C GLN A 67 8.87 -1.27 14.00
N MET A 68 9.41 -0.68 15.07
CA MET A 68 10.66 -1.15 15.68
C MET A 68 10.53 -2.59 16.20
N GLN A 69 9.37 -2.96 16.74
CA GLN A 69 9.10 -4.33 17.18
C GLN A 69 9.07 -5.32 16.02
N VAL A 70 8.55 -4.95 14.84
CA VAL A 70 8.63 -5.80 13.63
C VAL A 70 10.09 -6.08 13.26
N LEU A 71 10.93 -5.04 13.22
CA LEU A 71 12.36 -5.20 12.93
C LEU A 71 13.07 -6.07 13.98
N ALA A 72 12.82 -5.80 15.26
CA ALA A 72 13.40 -6.56 16.36
C ALA A 72 12.94 -8.03 16.33
N HIS A 73 11.66 -8.29 16.09
CA HIS A 73 11.09 -9.64 15.96
C HIS A 73 11.79 -10.43 14.86
N ALA A 74 11.88 -9.86 13.65
CA ALA A 74 12.54 -10.51 12.51
C ALA A 74 14.04 -10.77 12.76
N LEU A 75 14.79 -9.75 13.21
CA LEU A 75 16.24 -9.87 13.43
C LEU A 75 16.58 -10.86 14.55
N VAL A 76 15.90 -10.73 15.69
CA VAL A 76 16.08 -11.68 16.80
C VAL A 76 15.60 -13.07 16.40
N GLY A 77 14.61 -13.16 15.52
CA GLY A 77 14.03 -14.41 15.03
C GLY A 77 15.05 -15.20 14.24
N LEU A 78 15.77 -14.53 13.34
CA LEU A 78 16.91 -15.11 12.62
C LEU A 78 18.06 -15.47 13.57
N ALA A 79 18.39 -14.58 14.50
CA ALA A 79 19.51 -14.78 15.42
C ALA A 79 19.32 -15.97 16.38
N VAL A 80 18.07 -16.28 16.76
CA VAL A 80 17.78 -17.36 17.73
C VAL A 80 17.78 -18.75 17.09
N ILE A 81 17.70 -18.89 15.76
CA ILE A 81 17.58 -20.20 15.07
C ILE A 81 18.73 -21.14 15.45
N ILE A 82 19.98 -20.68 15.35
CA ILE A 82 21.17 -21.51 15.63
C ILE A 82 21.28 -21.84 17.13
N PRO A 83 21.23 -20.86 18.07
CA PRO A 83 21.20 -21.17 19.50
C PRO A 83 20.08 -22.12 19.91
N TYR A 84 18.88 -21.94 19.35
CA TYR A 84 17.74 -22.82 19.58
C TYR A 84 18.03 -24.24 19.08
N GLY A 85 18.54 -24.42 17.86
CA GLY A 85 18.89 -25.74 17.32
C GLY A 85 19.93 -26.47 18.19
N VAL A 86 21.00 -25.77 18.61
CA VAL A 86 22.02 -26.32 19.52
C VAL A 86 21.42 -26.69 20.88
N TYR A 87 20.59 -25.80 21.45
CA TYR A 87 19.90 -26.05 22.70
C TYR A 87 18.97 -27.27 22.59
N GLN A 88 18.15 -27.33 21.54
CA GLN A 88 17.16 -28.37 21.34
C GLN A 88 17.82 -29.74 21.16
N ALA A 89 18.94 -29.81 20.42
CA ALA A 89 19.72 -31.04 20.30
C ALA A 89 20.30 -31.49 21.66
N ARG A 90 20.91 -30.57 22.42
CA ARG A 90 21.44 -30.88 23.77
C ARG A 90 20.33 -31.28 24.74
N HIS A 91 19.20 -30.60 24.70
CA HIS A 91 18.04 -30.88 25.54
C HIS A 91 17.44 -32.24 25.20
N PHE A 92 17.27 -32.55 23.91
CA PHE A 92 16.83 -33.86 23.45
C PHE A 92 17.78 -34.97 23.91
N LEU A 93 19.09 -34.82 23.69
CA LEU A 93 20.10 -35.80 24.06
C LEU A 93 20.17 -36.03 25.58
N ALA A 94 19.86 -35.03 26.39
CA ALA A 94 19.80 -35.17 27.85
C ALA A 94 18.59 -35.98 28.34
N TRP A 95 17.47 -35.94 27.61
CA TRP A 95 16.19 -36.51 28.07
C TRP A 95 15.72 -37.76 27.30
N TYR A 96 16.25 -38.07 26.11
CA TYR A 96 15.72 -39.17 25.28
C TYR A 96 15.86 -40.57 25.90
N ARG A 97 16.82 -40.77 26.81
CA ARG A 97 17.02 -42.03 27.55
C ARG A 97 16.18 -42.14 28.81
N GLN A 98 15.43 -41.09 29.18
CA GLN A 98 14.61 -41.05 30.38
C GLN A 98 13.21 -41.65 30.11
N THR A 99 12.49 -41.98 31.17
CA THR A 99 11.10 -42.48 31.03
C THR A 99 10.20 -41.41 30.44
N PHE A 100 9.42 -41.79 29.44
CA PHE A 100 8.51 -40.90 28.75
C PHE A 100 7.46 -40.32 29.71
N THR A 101 7.27 -39.01 29.70
CA THR A 101 6.35 -38.30 30.60
C THR A 101 5.56 -37.23 29.85
N ALA A 102 4.43 -36.79 30.42
CA ALA A 102 3.62 -35.71 29.82
C ALA A 102 4.43 -34.42 29.55
N VAL A 103 5.43 -34.10 30.38
CA VAL A 103 6.32 -32.96 30.17
C VAL A 103 7.20 -33.15 28.92
N MET A 104 7.66 -34.37 28.65
CA MET A 104 8.41 -34.68 27.42
C MET A 104 7.53 -34.62 26.18
N MET A 105 6.30 -35.14 26.26
CA MET A 105 5.30 -35.02 25.18
C MET A 105 5.06 -33.55 24.82
N LEU A 106 4.81 -32.69 25.82
CA LEU A 106 4.68 -31.25 25.62
C LEU A 106 5.96 -30.63 25.02
N GLY A 107 7.13 -31.11 25.43
CA GLY A 107 8.41 -30.67 24.86
C GLY A 107 8.56 -31.03 23.37
N TYR A 108 8.12 -32.23 22.96
CA TYR A 108 8.12 -32.63 21.55
C TYR A 108 7.11 -31.84 20.72
N LEU A 109 5.90 -31.62 21.26
CA LEU A 109 4.90 -30.78 20.62
C LEU A 109 5.39 -29.34 20.45
N LEU A 110 5.97 -28.77 21.51
CA LEU A 110 6.58 -27.44 21.48
C LEU A 110 7.69 -27.37 20.42
N ALA A 111 8.58 -28.36 20.38
CA ALA A 111 9.67 -28.40 19.40
C ALA A 111 9.13 -28.41 17.95
N GLY A 112 8.10 -29.22 17.68
CA GLY A 112 7.42 -29.26 16.38
C GLY A 112 6.78 -27.91 16.01
N MET A 113 6.08 -27.28 16.96
CA MET A 113 5.46 -25.97 16.73
C MET A 113 6.49 -24.86 16.50
N ILE A 114 7.61 -24.86 17.21
CA ILE A 114 8.70 -23.91 16.96
C ILE A 114 9.32 -24.14 15.58
N VAL A 115 9.47 -25.39 15.12
CA VAL A 115 9.98 -25.66 13.76
C VAL A 115 9.04 -25.09 12.69
N ILE A 116 7.72 -25.27 12.85
CA ILE A 116 6.71 -24.68 11.95
C ILE A 116 6.80 -23.15 11.99
N CYS A 117 6.92 -22.57 13.18
CA CYS A 117 7.04 -21.12 13.38
C CYS A 117 8.32 -20.55 12.74
N ILE A 118 9.47 -21.23 12.90
CA ILE A 118 10.73 -20.85 12.25
C ILE A 118 10.61 -20.94 10.73
N ALA A 119 10.08 -22.05 10.20
CA ALA A 119 9.94 -22.24 8.75
C ALA A 119 9.03 -21.17 8.14
N SER A 120 7.86 -20.94 8.73
CA SER A 120 6.94 -19.88 8.29
C SER A 120 7.52 -18.47 8.44
N GLY A 121 8.23 -18.19 9.53
CA GLY A 121 8.90 -16.91 9.76
C GLY A 121 10.03 -16.63 8.76
N LEU A 122 10.80 -17.66 8.37
CA LEU A 122 11.82 -17.56 7.31
C LEU A 122 11.18 -17.26 5.96
N VAL A 123 10.06 -17.92 5.62
CA VAL A 123 9.30 -17.63 4.39
C VAL A 123 8.81 -16.19 4.39
N LEU A 124 8.19 -15.72 5.48
CA LEU A 124 7.70 -14.34 5.59
C LEU A 124 8.82 -13.31 5.54
N THR A 125 9.94 -13.57 6.21
CA THR A 125 11.11 -12.67 6.19
C THR A 125 11.67 -12.56 4.78
N TRP A 126 11.78 -13.68 4.05
CA TRP A 126 12.20 -13.70 2.65
C TRP A 126 11.20 -12.96 1.74
N GLN A 127 9.90 -13.20 1.90
CA GLN A 127 8.84 -12.53 1.14
C GLN A 127 8.82 -11.02 1.38
N ALA A 128 9.03 -10.57 2.62
CA ALA A 128 9.09 -9.15 2.94
C ALA A 128 10.38 -8.48 2.42
N ALA A 129 11.50 -9.20 2.43
CA ALA A 129 12.78 -8.65 1.98
C ALA A 129 12.89 -8.57 0.45
N LEU A 130 12.40 -9.60 -0.27
CA LEU A 130 12.66 -9.77 -1.71
C LEU A 130 11.40 -9.96 -2.56
N GLY A 131 10.28 -10.30 -1.94
CA GLY A 131 9.01 -10.51 -2.63
C GLY A 131 8.18 -9.21 -2.76
N PRO A 132 7.09 -9.25 -3.54
CA PRO A 132 6.22 -8.09 -3.70
C PRO A 132 5.26 -7.87 -2.52
N LYS A 133 4.86 -8.96 -1.85
CA LYS A 133 4.03 -8.96 -0.64
C LYS A 133 4.19 -10.28 0.12
N ILE A 134 3.85 -10.28 1.40
CA ILE A 134 3.75 -11.52 2.19
C ILE A 134 2.48 -12.30 1.81
N SER A 135 2.55 -13.63 1.95
CA SER A 135 1.42 -14.52 1.71
C SER A 135 0.47 -14.55 2.92
N PRO A 136 -0.85 -14.32 2.74
CA PRO A 136 -1.82 -14.43 3.83
C PRO A 136 -1.83 -15.81 4.51
N LEU A 137 -1.57 -16.87 3.75
CA LEU A 137 -1.49 -18.23 4.27
C LEU A 137 -0.30 -18.39 5.21
N TRP A 138 0.90 -17.99 4.77
CA TRP A 138 2.11 -18.09 5.60
C TRP A 138 2.05 -17.17 6.82
N ASP A 139 1.44 -15.98 6.69
CA ASP A 139 1.20 -15.05 7.80
C ASP A 139 0.31 -15.71 8.87
N THR A 140 -0.80 -16.34 8.44
CA THR A 140 -1.70 -17.06 9.33
C THR A 140 -1.01 -18.25 10.00
N VAL A 141 -0.25 -19.06 9.25
CA VAL A 141 0.50 -20.20 9.81
C VAL A 141 1.51 -19.72 10.85
N HIS A 142 2.24 -18.65 10.56
CA HIS A 142 3.22 -18.09 11.49
C HIS A 142 2.56 -17.57 12.77
N LEU A 143 1.48 -16.79 12.64
CA LEU A 143 0.71 -16.25 13.77
C LEU A 143 0.18 -17.37 14.67
N VAL A 144 -0.53 -18.35 14.11
CA VAL A 144 -1.14 -19.43 14.88
C VAL A 144 -0.07 -20.31 15.53
N SER A 145 0.98 -20.68 14.78
CA SER A 145 2.07 -21.49 15.33
C SER A 145 2.85 -20.76 16.42
N GLY A 146 3.05 -19.44 16.29
CA GLY A 146 3.67 -18.59 17.30
C GLY A 146 2.87 -18.49 18.59
N ILE A 147 1.55 -18.26 18.50
CA ILE A 147 0.66 -18.23 19.68
C ILE A 147 0.67 -19.58 20.41
N VAL A 148 0.53 -20.68 19.67
CA VAL A 148 0.56 -22.03 20.25
C VAL A 148 1.92 -22.32 20.88
N ALA A 149 3.03 -21.97 20.23
CA ALA A 149 4.37 -22.15 20.77
C ALA A 149 4.59 -21.32 22.06
N LEU A 150 4.07 -20.09 22.13
CA LEU A 150 4.12 -19.25 23.33
C LEU A 150 3.36 -19.91 24.50
N VAL A 151 2.15 -20.41 24.25
CA VAL A 151 1.39 -21.13 25.29
C VAL A 151 2.13 -22.38 25.74
N LEU A 152 2.62 -23.18 24.78
CA LEU A 152 3.33 -24.43 25.07
C LEU A 152 4.63 -24.20 25.84
N VAL A 153 5.41 -23.16 25.55
CA VAL A 153 6.65 -22.88 26.31
C VAL A 153 6.33 -22.49 27.75
N LEU A 154 5.30 -21.67 27.97
CA LEU A 154 4.87 -21.28 29.32
C LEU A 154 4.34 -22.49 30.11
N VAL A 155 3.50 -23.32 29.49
CA VAL A 155 2.96 -24.53 30.12
C VAL A 155 4.06 -25.56 30.39
N HIS A 156 4.98 -25.78 29.44
CA HIS A 156 6.10 -26.71 29.59
C HIS A 156 7.00 -26.30 30.77
N LEU A 157 7.37 -25.02 30.87
CA LEU A 157 8.16 -24.48 31.99
C LEU A 157 7.40 -24.57 33.31
N GLY A 158 6.12 -24.21 33.33
CA GLY A 158 5.27 -24.25 34.52
C GLY A 158 5.15 -25.67 35.09
N LEU A 159 4.89 -26.66 34.23
CA LEU A 159 4.81 -28.07 34.64
C LEU A 159 6.18 -28.64 35.03
N ALA A 160 7.26 -28.24 34.36
CA ALA A 160 8.62 -28.63 34.73
C ALA A 160 9.00 -28.12 36.13
N LEU A 161 8.60 -26.89 36.48
CA LEU A 161 8.76 -26.30 37.81
C LEU A 161 7.85 -26.98 38.85
N ALA A 162 6.57 -27.14 38.56
CA ALA A 162 5.59 -27.74 39.47
C ALA A 162 6.00 -29.17 39.88
N ARG A 163 6.45 -29.99 38.92
CA ARG A 163 6.93 -31.35 39.16
C ARG A 163 8.17 -31.39 40.05
N ARG A 164 8.91 -30.29 40.18
CA ARG A 164 10.19 -30.20 40.92
C ARG A 164 10.09 -29.32 42.16
N ARG A 165 8.92 -28.79 42.50
CA ARG A 165 8.71 -27.85 43.62
C ARG A 165 9.33 -28.33 44.94
N LEU A 166 9.13 -29.60 45.27
CA LEU A 166 9.61 -30.18 46.54
C LEU A 166 11.14 -30.31 46.56
N VAL A 167 11.75 -30.68 45.42
CA VAL A 167 13.21 -30.82 45.28
C VAL A 167 13.87 -29.45 45.28
N ILE A 168 13.26 -28.47 44.61
CA ILE A 168 13.72 -27.08 44.60
C ILE A 168 13.70 -26.50 46.03
N GLY A 169 12.62 -26.72 46.78
CA GLY A 169 12.49 -26.24 48.16
C GLY A 169 13.48 -26.87 49.15
N ARG A 170 13.91 -28.12 48.90
CA ARG A 170 14.88 -28.84 49.75
C ARG A 170 16.34 -28.55 49.38
N THR A 171 16.61 -28.00 48.19
CA THR A 171 17.98 -27.80 47.68
C THR A 171 18.24 -26.31 47.37
N PRO A 172 18.89 -25.56 48.28
CA PRO A 172 19.11 -24.11 48.14
C PRO A 172 19.88 -23.70 46.88
N GLN A 173 20.78 -24.55 46.39
CA GLN A 173 21.53 -24.33 45.15
C GLN A 173 20.60 -24.37 43.92
N PHE A 174 19.63 -25.30 43.92
CA PHE A 174 18.67 -25.44 42.84
C PHE A 174 17.66 -24.27 42.86
N ALA A 175 17.15 -23.89 44.03
CA ALA A 175 16.31 -22.69 44.17
C ALA A 175 17.00 -21.42 43.64
N ARG A 176 18.29 -21.22 43.93
CA ARG A 176 19.07 -20.10 43.39
C ARG A 176 19.22 -20.17 41.86
N ALA A 177 19.45 -21.34 41.28
CA ALA A 177 19.53 -21.51 39.84
C ALA A 177 18.22 -21.14 39.14
N VAL A 178 17.08 -21.64 39.65
CA VAL A 178 15.74 -21.31 39.12
C VAL A 178 15.44 -19.81 39.24
N ARG A 179 15.74 -19.19 40.39
CA ARG A 179 15.54 -17.74 40.57
C ARG A 179 16.36 -16.93 39.58
N ARG A 180 17.66 -17.25 39.43
CA ARG A 180 18.55 -16.59 38.45
C ARG A 180 18.05 -16.75 37.02
N PHE A 181 17.58 -17.94 36.68
CA PHE A 181 16.97 -18.21 35.37
C PHE A 181 15.76 -17.30 35.14
N ALA A 182 14.81 -17.30 36.08
CA ALA A 182 13.60 -16.48 35.96
C ALA A 182 13.91 -14.97 35.88
N THR A 183 14.72 -14.44 36.80
CA THR A 183 15.07 -13.01 36.79
C THR A 183 15.90 -12.63 35.57
N GLY A 184 16.79 -13.51 35.12
CA GLY A 184 17.58 -13.31 33.91
C GLY A 184 16.73 -13.31 32.65
N SER A 185 15.78 -14.24 32.52
CA SER A 185 14.84 -14.26 31.40
C SER A 185 13.96 -13.01 31.37
N VAL A 186 13.43 -12.58 32.52
CA VAL A 186 12.69 -11.31 32.62
C VAL A 186 13.56 -10.13 32.23
N GLY A 187 14.81 -10.06 32.70
CA GLY A 187 15.75 -9.00 32.36
C GLY A 187 16.06 -8.92 30.87
N VAL A 188 16.27 -10.06 30.20
CA VAL A 188 16.50 -10.12 28.75
C VAL A 188 15.27 -9.66 27.96
N VAL A 189 14.08 -10.16 28.32
CA VAL A 189 12.82 -9.77 27.64
C VAL A 189 12.54 -8.28 27.84
N ALA A 190 12.62 -7.79 29.08
CA ALA A 190 12.38 -6.39 29.40
C ALA A 190 13.43 -5.48 28.74
N GLY A 191 14.70 -5.89 28.70
CA GLY A 191 15.77 -5.18 28.01
C GLY A 191 15.51 -5.08 26.50
N GLY A 192 15.08 -6.17 25.85
CA GLY A 192 14.73 -6.15 24.44
C GLY A 192 13.57 -5.20 24.12
N ILE A 193 12.51 -5.25 24.92
CA ILE A 193 11.37 -4.32 24.79
C ILE A 193 11.80 -2.87 25.02
N PHE A 194 12.64 -2.63 26.04
CA PHE A 194 13.17 -1.29 26.32
C PHE A 194 14.04 -0.75 25.19
N LEU A 195 14.86 -1.59 24.55
CA LEU A 195 15.65 -1.18 23.39
C LEU A 195 14.78 -0.82 22.19
N ALA A 196 13.73 -1.59 21.90
CA ALA A 196 12.76 -1.23 20.85
C ALA A 196 12.05 0.09 21.17
N TRP A 197 11.74 0.33 22.45
CA TRP A 197 11.13 1.57 22.91
C TRP A 197 12.09 2.75 22.77
N LEU A 198 13.34 2.58 23.19
CA LEU A 198 14.38 3.60 23.07
C LEU A 198 14.65 3.94 21.60
N ALA A 199 14.73 2.93 20.73
CA ALA A 199 14.86 3.12 19.28
C ALA A 199 13.70 3.92 18.70
N ALA A 200 12.46 3.62 19.12
CA ALA A 200 11.28 4.38 18.71
C ALA A 200 11.20 5.79 19.34
N PHE A 201 11.82 5.99 20.49
CA PHE A 201 11.90 7.29 21.16
C PHE A 201 12.86 8.24 20.45
N VAL A 202 14.04 7.74 20.03
CA VAL A 202 15.07 8.55 19.36
C VAL A 202 14.88 8.68 17.85
N ALA A 203 14.03 7.84 17.24
CA ALA A 203 13.76 7.93 15.81
C ALA A 203 13.06 9.27 15.45
N PRO A 204 13.44 9.89 14.32
CA PRO A 204 12.97 11.22 13.96
C PRO A 204 11.46 11.24 13.76
N ARG A 205 10.79 12.21 14.39
CA ARG A 205 9.35 12.46 14.23
C ARG A 205 9.17 13.75 13.46
N ARG A 206 8.53 13.66 12.30
CA ARG A 206 8.01 14.83 11.59
C ARG A 206 6.49 14.81 11.71
N PRO A 207 5.87 15.89 12.20
CA PRO A 207 4.42 15.96 12.23
C PRO A 207 3.93 15.94 10.78
N ALA A 208 2.91 15.13 10.49
CA ALA A 208 2.31 15.08 9.16
C ALA A 208 1.47 16.32 8.87
N GLU A 209 0.94 16.94 9.92
CA GLU A 209 0.08 18.11 9.85
C GLU A 209 0.59 19.20 10.78
N PHE A 210 0.33 20.46 10.42
CA PHE A 210 0.71 21.62 11.20
C PHE A 210 -0.41 22.66 11.19
N PRO A 211 -0.59 23.42 12.28
CA PRO A 211 -1.65 24.41 12.38
C PRO A 211 -1.48 25.52 11.33
N ILE A 212 -2.57 26.22 11.04
CA ILE A 212 -2.54 27.39 10.17
C ILE A 212 -1.60 28.46 10.78
N PRO A 213 -0.55 28.92 10.05
CA PRO A 213 0.37 29.92 10.56
C PRO A 213 -0.31 31.27 10.87
N GLU A 214 0.24 32.00 11.84
CA GLU A 214 -0.15 33.40 12.06
C GLU A 214 0.14 34.23 10.80
N GLY A 215 -0.83 35.02 10.36
CA GLY A 215 -0.72 35.82 9.14
C GLY A 215 -1.10 35.09 7.85
N TYR A 216 -1.52 33.82 7.91
CA TYR A 216 -2.06 33.12 6.74
C TYR A 216 -3.30 33.84 6.19
N THR A 217 -3.28 34.18 4.91
CA THR A 217 -4.32 35.02 4.32
C THR A 217 -5.51 34.22 3.83
N LEU A 218 -6.71 34.71 4.14
CA LEU A 218 -7.97 34.22 3.59
C LEU A 218 -8.51 35.23 2.58
N PRO A 219 -9.03 34.80 1.41
CA PRO A 219 -9.58 35.70 0.41
C PRO A 219 -10.72 36.56 0.99
N ALA A 220 -10.53 37.87 1.08
CA ALA A 220 -11.41 38.74 1.87
C ALA A 220 -12.85 38.79 1.33
N TYR A 221 -13.00 38.75 -0.01
CA TYR A 221 -14.32 38.74 -0.63
C TYR A 221 -15.08 37.43 -0.35
N MET A 222 -14.36 36.31 -0.31
CA MET A 222 -14.94 34.99 -0.04
C MET A 222 -15.46 34.85 1.38
N GLN A 223 -14.89 35.58 2.35
CA GLN A 223 -15.35 35.54 3.74
C GLN A 223 -16.78 36.06 3.95
N LYS A 224 -17.35 36.73 2.94
CA LYS A 224 -18.76 37.16 2.92
C LYS A 224 -19.73 35.99 2.75
N TYR A 225 -19.27 34.87 2.20
CA TYR A 225 -20.08 33.69 1.91
C TYR A 225 -19.91 32.66 3.03
N ASP A 226 -21.02 32.21 3.62
CA ASP A 226 -21.01 31.29 4.77
C ASP A 226 -20.25 29.99 4.47
N GLU A 227 -20.33 29.50 3.23
CA GLU A 227 -19.69 28.26 2.79
C GLU A 227 -18.15 28.31 2.73
N TYR A 228 -17.56 29.50 2.61
CA TYR A 228 -16.11 29.70 2.52
C TYR A 228 -15.50 30.34 3.77
N ARG A 229 -16.34 30.86 4.67
CA ARG A 229 -15.89 31.62 5.83
C ARG A 229 -15.03 30.76 6.75
N GLY A 230 -13.83 31.23 7.05
CA GLY A 230 -12.86 30.58 7.94
C GLY A 230 -12.16 29.35 7.35
N SER A 231 -12.49 28.92 6.13
CA SER A 231 -11.81 27.79 5.50
C SER A 231 -10.42 28.22 4.99
N PRO A 232 -9.32 27.55 5.42
CA PRO A 232 -7.97 27.87 4.93
C PRO A 232 -7.80 27.52 3.45
N PHE A 233 -8.61 26.61 2.93
CA PHE A 233 -8.52 26.14 1.53
C PHE A 233 -9.48 26.85 0.58
N ALA A 234 -10.35 27.73 1.10
CA ALA A 234 -11.27 28.51 0.28
C ALA A 234 -10.50 29.32 -0.80
N PRO A 235 -11.05 29.45 -2.02
CA PRO A 235 -12.39 29.02 -2.46
C PRO A 235 -12.51 27.57 -2.97
N SER A 236 -11.53 26.70 -2.71
CA SER A 236 -11.72 25.25 -2.89
C SER A 236 -12.61 24.69 -1.79
N TYR A 237 -13.40 23.64 -2.10
CA TYR A 237 -14.13 22.87 -1.09
C TYR A 237 -13.29 21.75 -0.46
N ALA A 238 -12.07 21.54 -0.97
CA ALA A 238 -11.15 20.56 -0.43
C ALA A 238 -10.78 20.91 1.01
N ARG A 239 -10.73 19.91 1.88
CA ARG A 239 -10.43 20.08 3.30
C ARG A 239 -9.60 18.92 3.83
N THR A 240 -8.82 19.18 4.87
CA THR A 240 -8.26 18.12 5.70
C THR A 240 -9.27 17.73 6.78
N ALA A 241 -9.25 16.49 7.25
CA ALA A 241 -10.13 16.07 8.33
C ALA A 241 -9.87 16.84 9.65
N SER A 242 -8.66 17.35 9.84
CA SER A 242 -8.24 18.12 11.01
C SER A 242 -8.47 19.64 10.88
N GLY A 243 -8.62 20.14 9.65
CA GLY A 243 -8.56 21.58 9.34
C GLY A 243 -7.15 22.17 9.29
N ASN A 244 -6.11 21.37 9.58
CA ASN A 244 -4.70 21.78 9.54
C ASN A 244 -4.12 21.70 8.13
N LEU A 245 -2.96 22.33 7.94
CA LEU A 245 -2.12 22.14 6.76
C LEU A 245 -1.35 20.81 6.86
N VAL A 246 -0.88 20.31 5.72
CA VAL A 246 -0.18 19.02 5.60
C VAL A 246 1.25 19.26 5.14
N ASP A 247 2.23 18.59 5.76
CA ASP A 247 3.61 18.62 5.29
C ASP A 247 3.66 18.06 3.86
N PRO A 248 4.17 18.82 2.88
CA PRO A 248 4.13 18.42 1.48
C PRO A 248 4.88 17.10 1.21
N SER A 249 5.87 16.74 2.03
CA SER A 249 6.58 15.46 1.91
C SER A 249 5.73 14.24 2.26
N VAL A 250 4.58 14.45 2.92
CA VAL A 250 3.59 13.39 3.19
C VAL A 250 2.72 13.12 1.97
N LEU A 251 2.45 14.14 1.14
CA LEU A 251 1.58 14.05 -0.04
C LEU A 251 2.34 13.86 -1.36
N GLY A 252 3.64 14.12 -1.41
CA GLY A 252 4.48 13.88 -2.59
C GLY A 252 5.20 12.53 -2.59
N ASN A 253 6.27 12.46 -3.38
CA ASN A 253 7.19 11.33 -3.51
C ASN A 253 6.56 10.04 -4.06
N SER A 254 5.73 10.17 -5.09
CA SER A 254 5.10 9.04 -5.80
C SER A 254 6.10 8.01 -6.31
N LYS A 255 7.34 8.43 -6.62
CA LYS A 255 8.45 7.54 -7.01
C LYS A 255 8.72 6.44 -5.97
N SER A 256 8.48 6.72 -4.68
CA SER A 256 8.66 5.72 -3.62
C SER A 256 7.68 4.55 -3.72
N CYS A 257 6.49 4.76 -4.28
CA CYS A 257 5.50 3.72 -4.53
C CYS A 257 5.96 2.77 -5.65
N GLY A 258 6.67 3.30 -6.66
CA GLY A 258 7.27 2.56 -7.77
C GLY A 258 8.63 1.93 -7.44
N SER A 259 9.02 1.79 -6.17
CA SER A 259 10.25 1.09 -5.80
C SER A 259 10.21 -0.40 -6.15
N ALA A 260 11.37 -1.02 -6.39
CA ALA A 260 11.49 -2.41 -6.82
C ALA A 260 10.67 -3.38 -5.94
N GLY A 261 9.78 -4.15 -6.57
CA GLY A 261 8.86 -5.08 -5.93
C GLY A 261 7.63 -4.43 -5.31
N CYS A 262 7.32 -3.16 -5.61
CA CYS A 262 6.07 -2.50 -5.22
C CYS A 262 5.25 -2.17 -6.49
N HIS A 263 4.82 -0.92 -6.68
CA HIS A 263 3.88 -0.50 -7.73
C HIS A 263 4.57 -0.01 -9.01
N GLU A 264 5.54 -0.78 -9.53
CA GLU A 264 6.37 -0.36 -10.68
C GLU A 264 5.55 -0.14 -11.96
N GLN A 265 4.62 -1.05 -12.26
CA GLN A 265 3.76 -0.96 -13.45
C GLN A 265 2.85 0.28 -13.36
N ILE A 266 2.14 0.42 -12.24
CA ILE A 266 1.22 1.54 -11.99
C ILE A 266 1.96 2.88 -12.01
N TYR A 267 3.15 2.95 -11.40
CA TYR A 267 3.96 4.18 -11.42
C TYR A 267 4.33 4.59 -12.85
N ALA A 268 4.80 3.66 -13.67
CA ALA A 268 5.15 3.93 -15.07
C ALA A 268 3.96 4.37 -15.93
N GLU A 269 2.74 3.92 -15.59
CA GLU A 269 1.51 4.34 -16.26
C GLU A 269 1.03 5.72 -15.80
N TRP A 270 1.13 6.01 -14.50
CA TRP A 270 0.79 7.32 -13.93
C TRP A 270 1.75 8.42 -14.37
N GLU A 271 3.05 8.11 -14.52
CA GLU A 271 4.11 9.07 -14.80
C GLU A 271 3.89 9.95 -16.05
N PRO A 272 3.35 9.46 -17.18
CA PRO A 272 2.97 10.30 -18.32
C PRO A 272 1.51 10.81 -18.28
N SER A 273 0.74 10.52 -17.22
CA SER A 273 -0.69 10.86 -17.14
C SER A 273 -0.95 12.36 -16.90
N ALA A 274 -2.12 12.83 -17.33
CA ALA A 274 -2.56 14.21 -17.08
C ALA A 274 -2.74 14.55 -15.60
N HIS A 275 -3.00 13.54 -14.75
CA HIS A 275 -3.04 13.70 -13.30
C HIS A 275 -1.66 14.03 -12.73
N ARG A 276 -0.62 13.32 -13.18
CA ARG A 276 0.76 13.57 -12.73
C ARG A 276 1.25 14.98 -13.08
N PHE A 277 0.89 15.50 -14.25
CA PHE A 277 1.38 16.82 -14.71
C PHE A 277 0.34 17.93 -14.53
N SER A 278 -0.73 17.71 -13.77
CA SER A 278 -1.84 18.65 -13.62
C SER A 278 -1.40 20.06 -13.16
N ALA A 279 -0.35 20.15 -12.34
CA ALA A 279 0.27 21.40 -11.90
C ALA A 279 1.44 21.89 -12.77
N MET A 280 2.01 21.02 -13.61
CA MET A 280 3.16 21.30 -14.48
C MET A 280 2.78 21.74 -15.89
N ASN A 281 1.50 21.64 -16.26
CA ASN A 281 1.04 22.04 -17.57
C ASN A 281 1.33 23.55 -17.79
N PRO A 282 2.14 23.96 -18.79
CA PRO A 282 2.50 25.35 -19.02
C PRO A 282 1.30 26.27 -19.26
N SER A 283 0.27 25.79 -19.96
CA SER A 283 -0.97 26.55 -20.17
C SER A 283 -1.70 26.79 -18.86
N PHE A 284 -1.76 25.78 -17.99
CA PHE A 284 -2.33 25.93 -16.65
C PHE A 284 -1.54 26.93 -15.80
N GLN A 285 -0.21 26.82 -15.79
CA GLN A 285 0.66 27.73 -15.02
C GLN A 285 0.52 29.18 -15.50
N ALA A 286 0.37 29.41 -16.81
CA ALA A 286 0.10 30.73 -17.35
C ALA A 286 -1.26 31.28 -16.88
N ILE A 287 -2.32 30.46 -16.95
CA ILE A 287 -3.66 30.84 -16.47
C ILE A 287 -3.64 31.13 -14.98
N GLN A 288 -2.98 30.29 -14.16
CA GLN A 288 -2.88 30.49 -12.71
C GLN A 288 -2.17 31.80 -12.37
N LYS A 289 -1.07 32.12 -13.07
CA LYS A 289 -0.35 33.39 -12.87
C LYS A 289 -1.18 34.61 -13.27
N ASN A 290 -1.86 34.53 -14.42
CA ASN A 290 -2.75 35.60 -14.86
C ASN A 290 -3.91 35.80 -13.89
N PHE A 291 -4.51 34.71 -13.40
CA PHE A 291 -5.57 34.74 -12.40
C PHE A 291 -5.09 35.35 -11.08
N ALA A 292 -3.91 34.97 -10.60
CA ALA A 292 -3.32 35.56 -9.39
C ALA A 292 -3.02 37.06 -9.54
N ALA A 293 -2.65 37.51 -10.74
CA ALA A 293 -2.35 38.90 -11.04
C ALA A 293 -3.60 39.78 -11.22
N ASP A 294 -4.67 39.22 -11.80
CA ASP A 294 -5.98 39.90 -11.95
C ASP A 294 -6.77 39.93 -10.63
N ARG A 295 -6.62 38.86 -9.83
CA ARG A 295 -7.28 38.67 -8.54
C ARG A 295 -6.27 38.78 -7.41
N GLU A 296 -6.23 37.76 -6.55
CA GLU A 296 -5.22 37.60 -5.52
C GLU A 296 -4.69 36.15 -5.52
N PRO A 297 -3.42 35.94 -5.12
CA PRO A 297 -2.83 34.62 -4.95
C PRO A 297 -3.71 33.60 -4.21
N ALA A 298 -4.40 34.01 -3.15
CA ALA A 298 -5.22 33.13 -2.34
C ALA A 298 -6.46 32.60 -3.09
N GLU A 299 -7.02 33.35 -4.05
CA GLU A 299 -8.15 32.86 -4.87
C GLU A 299 -7.73 31.72 -5.83
N THR A 300 -6.43 31.55 -6.11
CA THR A 300 -5.92 30.41 -6.92
C THR A 300 -6.12 29.04 -6.26
N ARG A 301 -6.50 29.00 -4.96
CA ARG A 301 -6.86 27.77 -4.26
C ARG A 301 -8.02 27.04 -4.95
N TYR A 302 -8.93 27.77 -5.62
CA TYR A 302 -9.97 27.20 -6.49
C TYR A 302 -9.37 26.18 -7.48
N CYS A 303 -8.31 26.58 -8.18
CA CYS A 303 -7.63 25.75 -9.16
C CYS A 303 -6.83 24.61 -8.49
N ALA A 304 -6.22 24.94 -7.34
CA ALA A 304 -5.31 24.04 -6.63
C ALA A 304 -6.00 22.80 -6.07
N GLY A 305 -7.30 22.87 -5.76
CA GLY A 305 -8.08 21.71 -5.30
C GLY A 305 -8.08 20.54 -6.29
N CYS A 306 -8.06 20.81 -7.60
CA CYS A 306 -8.03 19.75 -8.61
C CYS A 306 -6.66 19.58 -9.27
N HIS A 307 -5.88 20.66 -9.42
CA HIS A 307 -4.65 20.64 -10.22
C HIS A 307 -3.36 20.54 -9.39
N ASP A 308 -3.33 21.09 -8.18
CA ASP A 308 -2.12 21.18 -7.36
C ASP A 308 -2.44 20.97 -5.86
N PRO A 309 -2.98 19.79 -5.47
CA PRO A 309 -3.46 19.58 -4.11
C PRO A 309 -2.32 19.58 -3.09
N ILE A 310 -1.10 19.21 -3.50
CA ILE A 310 0.09 19.27 -2.64
C ILE A 310 0.33 20.72 -2.18
N SER A 311 0.36 21.67 -3.11
CA SER A 311 0.56 23.08 -2.76
C SER A 311 -0.65 23.68 -2.02
N LEU A 312 -1.87 23.22 -2.33
CA LEU A 312 -3.07 23.63 -1.57
C LEU A 312 -2.93 23.26 -0.10
N PHE A 313 -2.70 21.97 0.20
CA PHE A 313 -2.68 21.47 1.56
C PHE A 313 -1.43 21.88 2.33
N ALA A 314 -0.31 22.16 1.65
CA ALA A 314 0.87 22.75 2.26
C ALA A 314 0.72 24.24 2.61
N GLY A 315 -0.40 24.87 2.25
CA GLY A 315 -0.62 26.30 2.48
C GLY A 315 0.20 27.20 1.56
N ALA A 316 0.72 26.69 0.44
CA ALA A 316 1.60 27.44 -0.45
C ALA A 316 0.86 28.44 -1.35
N LYS A 317 -0.47 28.35 -1.48
CA LYS A 317 -1.31 29.29 -2.24
C LYS A 317 -1.64 30.53 -1.38
N ASP A 318 -0.62 31.31 -1.06
CA ASP A 318 -0.72 32.47 -0.17
C ASP A 318 -0.02 33.70 -0.79
N ILE A 319 -0.42 34.90 -0.38
CA ILE A 319 0.12 36.16 -0.90
C ILE A 319 1.63 36.32 -0.64
N HIS A 320 2.14 35.69 0.43
CA HIS A 320 3.56 35.75 0.79
C HIS A 320 4.40 34.75 -0.01
N ASN A 321 3.77 33.89 -0.81
CA ASN A 321 4.45 32.91 -1.63
C ASN A 321 4.25 33.18 -3.13
N LEU A 322 5.14 33.99 -3.72
CA LEU A 322 5.07 34.35 -5.13
C LEU A 322 5.23 33.16 -6.09
N SER A 323 5.83 32.04 -5.65
CA SER A 323 5.93 30.84 -6.48
C SER A 323 4.62 30.04 -6.51
N LEU A 324 3.71 30.31 -5.58
CA LEU A 324 2.45 29.59 -5.35
C LEU A 324 2.67 28.07 -5.21
N SER A 325 3.85 27.63 -4.80
CA SER A 325 4.26 26.22 -4.89
C SER A 325 4.84 25.68 -3.60
N ALA A 326 4.67 24.38 -3.40
CA ALA A 326 5.32 23.61 -2.35
C ALA A 326 6.29 22.57 -2.96
N PRO A 327 7.31 22.10 -2.21
CA PRO A 327 8.09 20.94 -2.62
C PRO A 327 7.17 19.77 -2.98
N GLY A 328 7.42 19.07 -4.10
CA GLY A 328 6.55 17.98 -4.54
C GLY A 328 5.45 18.39 -5.52
N MET A 329 5.14 19.69 -5.68
CA MET A 329 4.07 20.18 -6.57
C MET A 329 4.17 19.68 -8.02
N GLN A 330 5.37 19.33 -8.47
CA GLN A 330 5.61 18.83 -9.82
C GLN A 330 4.85 17.53 -10.10
N GLU A 331 4.41 16.81 -9.06
CA GLU A 331 3.62 15.58 -9.16
C GLU A 331 2.13 15.84 -9.36
N GLY A 332 1.65 17.09 -9.28
CA GLY A 332 0.24 17.42 -9.46
C GLY A 332 -0.65 16.60 -8.52
N CYS A 333 -1.56 15.82 -9.10
CA CYS A 333 -2.27 14.75 -8.40
C CYS A 333 -1.36 13.51 -8.26
N SER A 334 -0.57 13.51 -7.18
CA SER A 334 0.30 12.40 -6.80
C SER A 334 -0.48 11.13 -6.44
N CYS A 335 0.22 9.99 -6.39
CA CYS A 335 -0.35 8.74 -5.88
C CYS A 335 -0.97 8.95 -4.49
N VAL A 336 -0.23 9.61 -3.60
CA VAL A 336 -0.69 9.82 -2.22
C VAL A 336 -1.91 10.73 -2.16
N VAL A 337 -1.98 11.79 -2.97
CA VAL A 337 -3.15 12.68 -2.99
C VAL A 337 -4.43 11.89 -3.32
N CYS A 338 -4.44 11.15 -4.43
CA CYS A 338 -5.62 10.36 -4.82
C CYS A 338 -5.97 9.32 -3.75
N HIS A 339 -4.98 8.58 -3.25
CA HIS A 339 -5.20 7.50 -2.30
C HIS A 339 -5.48 7.96 -0.85
N SER A 340 -5.36 9.27 -0.55
CA SER A 340 -5.60 9.83 0.80
C SER A 340 -6.94 10.55 0.93
N ILE A 341 -7.73 10.63 -0.14
CA ILE A 341 -9.09 11.17 -0.10
C ILE A 341 -9.99 10.17 0.62
N ASP A 342 -10.55 10.58 1.75
CA ASP A 342 -11.40 9.77 2.61
C ASP A 342 -12.88 9.84 2.21
N LYS A 343 -13.31 11.04 1.83
CA LYS A 343 -14.72 11.37 1.56
C LYS A 343 -14.79 12.35 0.41
N VAL A 344 -15.86 12.27 -0.35
CA VAL A 344 -16.22 13.23 -1.39
C VAL A 344 -17.68 13.63 -1.24
N ASP A 345 -18.01 14.80 -1.76
CA ASP A 345 -19.39 15.24 -2.00
C ASP A 345 -19.63 15.33 -3.52
N GLN A 346 -20.89 15.25 -3.94
CA GLN A 346 -21.29 15.30 -5.34
C GLN A 346 -21.42 16.74 -5.88
N ARG A 347 -21.09 17.75 -5.07
CA ARG A 347 -21.11 19.17 -5.47
C ARG A 347 -20.13 19.50 -6.60
N GLY A 348 -18.96 18.89 -6.61
CA GLY A 348 -17.83 19.26 -7.48
C GLY A 348 -16.93 20.35 -6.87
N ASN A 349 -16.01 20.92 -7.65
CA ASN A 349 -15.01 21.92 -7.22
C ASN A 349 -14.10 21.43 -6.07
N ALA A 350 -13.58 20.21 -6.22
CA ALA A 350 -12.70 19.56 -5.25
C ALA A 350 -13.37 19.36 -3.87
N ASP A 351 -14.68 19.14 -3.81
CA ASP A 351 -15.37 18.87 -2.54
C ASP A 351 -15.03 17.46 -2.02
N TYR A 352 -13.89 17.39 -1.34
CA TYR A 352 -13.38 16.17 -0.74
C TYR A 352 -12.65 16.43 0.59
N VAL A 353 -12.60 15.40 1.43
CA VAL A 353 -11.84 15.38 2.68
C VAL A 353 -10.59 14.53 2.47
N LEU A 354 -9.42 15.12 2.68
CA LEU A 354 -8.14 14.41 2.70
C LEU A 354 -7.77 14.05 4.14
N VAL A 355 -7.35 12.80 4.35
CA VAL A 355 -6.75 12.32 5.60
C VAL A 355 -5.33 11.88 5.28
N PRO A 356 -4.28 12.63 5.71
CA PRO A 356 -2.90 12.29 5.39
C PRO A 356 -2.55 10.89 5.89
N PRO A 357 -1.80 10.09 5.11
CA PRO A 357 -1.45 8.73 5.48
C PRO A 357 -0.39 8.73 6.59
N ARG A 358 -0.39 7.66 7.39
CA ARG A 358 0.65 7.44 8.40
C ARG A 358 1.87 6.79 7.72
N LYS A 359 2.96 7.55 7.67
CA LYS A 359 4.20 7.10 7.03
C LYS A 359 4.92 6.01 7.83
N TYR A 360 5.49 5.05 7.10
CA TYR A 360 6.45 4.10 7.64
C TYR A 360 7.80 4.78 7.86
N LEU A 361 8.59 4.20 8.76
CA LEU A 361 9.94 4.65 9.05
C LEU A 361 10.74 4.70 7.75
N TRP A 362 11.29 5.87 7.45
CA TRP A 362 12.13 6.14 6.29
C TRP A 362 11.47 5.91 4.91
N GLU A 363 10.13 5.89 4.83
CA GLU A 363 9.37 5.71 3.57
C GLU A 363 9.78 6.72 2.48
N SER A 364 10.05 7.96 2.89
CA SER A 364 10.45 9.05 1.97
C SER A 364 11.96 9.16 1.74
N THR A 365 12.76 8.18 2.15
CA THR A 365 14.22 8.19 1.96
C THR A 365 14.65 7.35 0.75
N GLU A 366 15.96 7.34 0.45
CA GLU A 366 16.57 6.52 -0.60
C GLU A 366 17.62 5.56 0.00
N GLY A 367 18.12 4.62 -0.81
CA GLY A 367 19.18 3.70 -0.41
C GLY A 367 18.74 2.64 0.62
N TRP A 368 19.63 2.29 1.55
CA TRP A 368 19.40 1.17 2.47
C TRP A 368 18.26 1.42 3.47
N THR A 369 18.00 2.68 3.86
CA THR A 369 16.88 3.02 4.75
C THR A 369 15.53 2.83 4.06
N LYS A 370 15.45 3.07 2.74
CA LYS A 370 14.27 2.75 1.95
C LYS A 370 14.02 1.24 1.92
N ALA A 371 15.06 0.42 1.77
CA ALA A 371 14.92 -1.04 1.82
C ALA A 371 14.35 -1.53 3.18
N VAL A 372 14.71 -0.88 4.28
CA VAL A 372 14.09 -1.16 5.60
C VAL A 372 12.61 -0.77 5.61
N SER A 373 12.26 0.38 5.01
CA SER A 373 10.86 0.80 4.87
C SER A 373 10.04 -0.18 4.03
N ASP A 374 10.59 -0.64 2.91
CA ASP A 374 9.94 -1.61 2.01
C ASP A 374 9.72 -2.95 2.69
N PHE A 375 10.71 -3.41 3.46
CA PHE A 375 10.54 -4.56 4.33
C PHE A 375 9.41 -4.36 5.34
N LEU A 376 9.36 -3.20 6.01
CA LEU A 376 8.31 -2.90 7.00
C LEU A 376 6.91 -2.86 6.37
N ILE A 377 6.75 -2.23 5.20
CA ILE A 377 5.48 -2.15 4.49
C ILE A 377 4.99 -3.56 4.14
N ARG A 378 5.87 -4.42 3.63
CA ARG A 378 5.50 -5.80 3.25
C ARG A 378 5.27 -6.71 4.45
N ALA A 379 6.11 -6.62 5.48
CA ALA A 379 6.01 -7.44 6.70
C ALA A 379 4.85 -7.02 7.61
N TYR A 380 4.44 -5.74 7.54
CA TYR A 380 3.38 -5.18 8.37
C TYR A 380 2.40 -4.33 7.54
N PRO A 381 1.67 -4.93 6.57
CA PRO A 381 0.97 -4.21 5.50
C PRO A 381 -0.37 -3.60 5.89
N ARG A 382 -0.90 -3.94 7.07
CA ARG A 382 -2.27 -3.53 7.48
C ARG A 382 -2.47 -2.01 7.42
N GLN A 383 -1.46 -1.26 7.84
CA GLN A 383 -1.54 0.20 7.84
C GLN A 383 -1.47 0.78 6.42
N HIS A 384 -0.60 0.24 5.57
CA HIS A 384 -0.54 0.60 4.16
C HIS A 384 -1.90 0.40 3.46
N LEU A 385 -2.53 -0.76 3.64
CA LEU A 385 -3.85 -1.02 3.07
C LEU A 385 -4.93 -0.08 3.64
N ALA A 386 -4.92 0.15 4.96
CA ALA A 386 -5.93 1.01 5.60
C ALA A 386 -5.87 2.46 5.12
N ASP A 387 -4.68 2.99 4.88
CA ASP A 387 -4.53 4.40 4.49
C ASP A 387 -4.70 4.60 2.97
N TYR A 388 -4.31 3.61 2.14
CA TYR A 388 -4.25 3.75 0.68
C TYR A 388 -5.30 2.94 -0.11
N ASP A 389 -5.93 1.89 0.42
CA ASP A 389 -6.90 1.04 -0.31
C ASP A 389 -8.36 1.33 0.10
N ARG A 390 -8.80 2.57 -0.10
CA ARG A 390 -10.14 3.04 0.30
C ARG A 390 -11.22 2.68 -0.73
N PRO A 391 -12.37 2.11 -0.31
CA PRO A 391 -13.49 1.79 -1.21
C PRO A 391 -14.02 2.95 -2.05
N LEU A 392 -13.93 4.18 -1.55
CA LEU A 392 -14.43 5.35 -2.24
C LEU A 392 -13.85 5.54 -3.64
N MET A 393 -12.57 5.21 -3.85
CA MET A 393 -11.89 5.36 -5.15
C MET A 393 -12.49 4.50 -6.26
N ARG A 394 -13.31 3.50 -5.89
CA ARG A 394 -14.01 2.60 -6.81
C ARG A 394 -15.31 3.21 -7.34
N THR A 395 -15.70 4.39 -6.85
CA THR A 395 -17.00 5.01 -7.14
C THR A 395 -16.87 6.17 -8.14
N PRO A 396 -17.86 6.40 -9.01
CA PRO A 396 -17.89 7.57 -9.90
C PRO A 396 -17.83 8.91 -9.15
N GLU A 397 -18.37 8.97 -7.93
CA GLU A 397 -18.36 10.14 -7.05
C GLU A 397 -16.93 10.63 -6.76
N PHE A 398 -15.98 9.71 -6.64
CA PHE A 398 -14.57 10.03 -6.44
C PHE A 398 -14.03 10.88 -7.59
N CYS A 399 -14.30 10.47 -8.83
CA CYS A 399 -13.93 11.25 -10.02
C CYS A 399 -14.71 12.56 -10.08
N GLY A 400 -15.99 12.53 -9.70
CA GLY A 400 -16.90 13.67 -9.70
C GLY A 400 -16.45 14.83 -8.81
N ALA A 401 -15.68 14.58 -7.75
CA ALA A 401 -15.12 15.65 -6.91
C ALA A 401 -14.30 16.67 -7.73
N CYS A 402 -13.58 16.21 -8.76
CA CYS A 402 -12.75 17.06 -9.63
C CYS A 402 -13.33 17.25 -11.04
N HIS A 403 -14.03 16.25 -11.57
CA HIS A 403 -14.65 16.24 -12.91
C HIS A 403 -16.09 16.76 -12.92
N LYS A 404 -16.42 17.57 -11.91
CA LYS A 404 -17.57 18.46 -11.86
C LYS A 404 -17.10 19.81 -11.35
N GLN A 405 -17.31 20.84 -12.15
CA GLN A 405 -16.82 22.18 -11.90
C GLN A 405 -17.90 23.20 -12.22
N PHE A 406 -17.95 24.25 -11.41
CA PHE A 406 -18.73 25.44 -11.66
C PHE A 406 -17.97 26.64 -11.11
N ILE A 407 -18.16 27.82 -11.70
CA ILE A 407 -17.55 29.04 -11.20
C ILE A 407 -18.56 29.68 -10.23
N PRO A 408 -18.28 29.70 -8.92
CA PRO A 408 -19.20 30.29 -7.94
C PRO A 408 -19.22 31.82 -8.06
N GLU A 409 -20.32 32.42 -7.63
CA GLU A 409 -20.45 33.89 -7.54
C GLU A 409 -19.32 34.49 -6.69
N ALA A 410 -18.94 33.78 -5.63
CA ALA A 410 -17.86 34.18 -4.75
C ALA A 410 -16.55 34.43 -5.53
N LEU A 411 -16.30 33.68 -6.62
CA LEU A 411 -15.11 33.81 -7.47
C LEU A 411 -15.29 34.82 -8.61
N ASN A 412 -16.40 34.78 -9.35
CA ASN A 412 -16.58 35.62 -10.54
C ASN A 412 -17.30 36.95 -10.29
N ARG A 413 -17.93 37.11 -9.11
CA ARG A 413 -18.69 38.30 -8.68
C ARG A 413 -19.91 38.62 -9.54
N PHE A 414 -20.45 37.63 -10.26
CA PHE A 414 -21.59 37.78 -11.15
C PHE A 414 -22.74 36.80 -10.84
N GLY A 415 -22.41 35.53 -10.60
CA GLY A 415 -23.39 34.49 -10.34
C GLY A 415 -22.80 33.11 -10.57
N MET A 416 -23.54 32.04 -10.26
CA MET A 416 -23.07 30.68 -10.53
C MET A 416 -23.06 30.41 -12.05
N VAL A 417 -21.88 30.08 -12.58
CA VAL A 417 -21.70 29.75 -14.00
C VAL A 417 -21.28 28.28 -14.13
N PRO A 418 -21.97 27.45 -14.93
CA PRO A 418 -21.54 26.07 -15.19
C PRO A 418 -20.13 26.02 -15.80
N GLY A 419 -19.30 25.10 -15.31
CA GLY A 419 -17.98 24.79 -15.88
C GLY A 419 -17.98 23.41 -16.55
N GLN A 420 -16.85 22.71 -16.50
CA GLN A 420 -16.78 21.31 -16.93
C GLN A 420 -17.67 20.42 -16.04
N ASN A 421 -18.48 19.54 -16.62
CA ASN A 421 -19.36 18.67 -15.83
C ASN A 421 -19.52 17.29 -16.47
N GLN A 422 -18.46 16.49 -16.44
CA GLN A 422 -18.49 15.12 -16.97
C GLN A 422 -19.31 14.19 -16.08
N TYR A 423 -19.29 14.41 -14.76
CA TYR A 423 -19.97 13.54 -13.81
C TYR A 423 -21.50 13.56 -14.01
N ASP A 424 -22.14 14.74 -14.04
CA ASP A 424 -23.60 14.78 -14.22
C ASP A 424 -24.00 14.37 -15.65
N GLU A 425 -23.15 14.66 -16.66
CA GLU A 425 -23.37 14.18 -18.03
C GLU A 425 -23.38 12.65 -18.09
N TRP A 426 -22.37 11.99 -17.49
CA TRP A 426 -22.33 10.53 -17.34
C TRP A 426 -23.53 9.99 -16.57
N ARG A 427 -23.86 10.63 -15.45
CA ARG A 427 -25.00 10.21 -14.61
C ARG A 427 -26.33 10.25 -15.36
N SER A 428 -26.47 11.15 -16.33
CA SER A 428 -27.65 11.26 -17.20
C SER A 428 -27.59 10.38 -18.46
N SER A 429 -26.50 9.64 -18.67
CA SER A 429 -26.26 8.86 -19.87
C SER A 429 -26.79 7.44 -19.78
N HIS A 430 -26.86 6.76 -20.93
CA HIS A 430 -27.26 5.35 -21.02
C HIS A 430 -26.26 4.36 -20.39
N TRP A 431 -25.08 4.83 -19.95
CA TRP A 431 -24.10 3.99 -19.27
C TRP A 431 -24.29 3.96 -17.75
N ASN A 432 -25.06 4.90 -17.18
CA ASN A 432 -25.41 4.91 -15.77
C ASN A 432 -26.80 4.28 -15.60
N VAL A 433 -26.83 2.98 -15.31
CA VAL A 433 -28.07 2.20 -15.19
C VAL A 433 -28.07 1.37 -13.90
N ASP A 434 -29.25 0.98 -13.42
CA ASP A 434 -29.38 0.25 -12.16
C ASP A 434 -28.81 -1.18 -12.25
N ASN A 435 -28.79 -1.80 -13.43
CA ASN A 435 -28.20 -3.13 -13.62
C ASN A 435 -26.67 -3.06 -13.54
N PRO A 436 -26.02 -3.64 -12.51
CA PRO A 436 -24.57 -3.56 -12.35
C PRO A 436 -23.79 -4.16 -13.52
N ASP A 437 -24.36 -5.17 -14.20
CA ASP A 437 -23.72 -5.84 -15.33
C ASP A 437 -23.70 -4.95 -16.58
N GLU A 438 -24.62 -4.00 -16.71
CA GLU A 438 -24.71 -3.04 -17.83
C GLU A 438 -24.15 -1.65 -17.47
N ASN A 439 -24.03 -1.34 -16.18
CA ASN A 439 -23.52 -0.08 -15.68
C ASN A 439 -22.00 0.06 -15.94
N LEU A 440 -21.61 1.10 -16.67
CA LEU A 440 -20.21 1.44 -16.91
C LEU A 440 -19.84 2.73 -16.17
N SER A 441 -18.86 2.62 -15.27
CA SER A 441 -18.34 3.73 -14.49
C SER A 441 -17.12 4.39 -15.16
N CYS A 442 -16.66 5.51 -14.60
CA CYS A 442 -15.46 6.21 -15.05
C CYS A 442 -14.23 5.29 -15.12
N ILE A 443 -14.06 4.41 -14.12
CA ILE A 443 -12.89 3.54 -14.00
C ILE A 443 -12.93 2.33 -14.94
N ASP A 444 -14.12 1.93 -15.42
CA ASP A 444 -14.24 0.83 -16.38
C ASP A 444 -13.68 1.23 -17.75
N CYS A 445 -13.86 2.51 -18.13
CA CYS A 445 -13.36 3.06 -19.38
C CYS A 445 -11.94 3.64 -19.25
N HIS A 446 -11.69 4.51 -18.26
CA HIS A 446 -10.43 5.26 -18.16
C HIS A 446 -9.33 4.54 -17.39
N MET A 447 -9.69 3.58 -16.52
CA MET A 447 -8.74 2.78 -15.75
C MET A 447 -8.91 1.30 -16.07
N ARG A 448 -8.83 0.95 -17.36
CA ARG A 448 -8.98 -0.44 -17.84
C ARG A 448 -8.05 -1.43 -17.13
N LEU A 449 -8.42 -2.71 -17.15
CA LEU A 449 -7.64 -3.76 -16.53
C LEU A 449 -6.39 -4.13 -17.34
N VAL A 450 -5.29 -4.29 -16.62
CA VAL A 450 -4.03 -4.85 -17.13
C VAL A 450 -3.86 -6.23 -16.51
N HIS A 451 -4.17 -7.27 -17.29
CA HIS A 451 -4.05 -8.66 -16.88
C HIS A 451 -2.59 -9.13 -16.82
N ASN A 452 -2.35 -10.24 -16.11
CA ASN A 452 -1.01 -10.80 -15.87
C ASN A 452 -0.05 -9.81 -15.20
N SER A 453 -0.59 -9.00 -14.30
CA SER A 453 0.17 -7.99 -13.58
C SER A 453 1.14 -8.63 -12.59
N THR A 454 2.28 -7.97 -12.37
CA THR A 454 3.25 -8.30 -11.32
C THR A 454 3.10 -7.39 -10.09
N ASP A 455 2.26 -6.36 -10.17
CA ASP A 455 1.97 -5.41 -9.10
C ASP A 455 1.40 -6.11 -7.85
N PRO A 456 1.78 -5.73 -6.62
CA PRO A 456 1.25 -6.31 -5.39
C PRO A 456 -0.25 -6.05 -5.19
N GLY A 457 -0.78 -4.97 -5.75
CA GLY A 457 -2.20 -4.60 -5.78
C GLY A 457 -3.05 -5.35 -6.80
N ARG A 458 -2.47 -6.33 -7.52
CA ARG A 458 -3.24 -7.18 -8.44
C ARG A 458 -4.23 -8.09 -7.71
N GLY A 459 -5.37 -8.35 -8.34
CA GLY A 459 -6.42 -9.19 -7.77
C GLY A 459 -7.18 -8.48 -6.66
N GLU A 460 -8.45 -8.20 -6.89
CA GLU A 460 -9.25 -7.37 -5.99
C GLU A 460 -10.69 -7.89 -5.90
N ALA A 461 -11.18 -8.14 -4.70
CA ALA A 461 -12.58 -8.47 -4.48
C ALA A 461 -13.38 -7.20 -4.14
N GLY A 462 -14.63 -7.13 -4.58
CA GLY A 462 -15.57 -6.08 -4.16
C GLY A 462 -15.72 -4.89 -5.11
N ALA A 463 -15.03 -4.89 -6.26
CA ALA A 463 -15.32 -3.99 -7.37
C ALA A 463 -16.04 -4.75 -8.50
N ILE A 464 -16.92 -4.06 -9.23
CA ILE A 464 -17.61 -4.63 -10.39
C ILE A 464 -16.57 -5.13 -11.40
N ARG A 465 -16.80 -6.31 -12.00
CA ARG A 465 -15.92 -6.98 -12.97
C ARG A 465 -14.51 -7.28 -12.44
N ARG A 466 -14.33 -7.39 -11.12
CA ARG A 466 -13.06 -7.81 -10.47
C ARG A 466 -13.22 -9.06 -9.62
N SER A 467 -12.13 -9.79 -9.44
CA SER A 467 -12.05 -10.87 -8.45
C SER A 467 -10.69 -10.91 -7.78
N ALA A 468 -10.62 -11.49 -6.58
CA ALA A 468 -9.35 -11.65 -5.84
C ALA A 468 -8.28 -12.45 -6.62
N SER A 469 -8.69 -13.20 -7.66
CA SER A 469 -7.83 -14.06 -8.47
C SER A 469 -7.66 -13.60 -9.93
N ASP A 470 -8.20 -12.44 -10.33
CA ASP A 470 -8.12 -11.98 -11.73
C ASP A 470 -6.70 -11.64 -12.19
N GLY A 471 -5.76 -11.48 -11.24
CA GLY A 471 -4.36 -11.16 -11.50
C GLY A 471 -4.16 -9.83 -12.22
N ALA A 472 -5.13 -8.93 -12.19
CA ALA A 472 -5.12 -7.66 -12.89
C ALA A 472 -5.01 -6.47 -11.93
N HIS A 473 -4.47 -5.36 -12.43
CA HIS A 473 -4.57 -4.03 -11.81
C HIS A 473 -5.29 -3.06 -12.74
N ARG A 474 -5.74 -1.92 -12.20
CA ARG A 474 -6.35 -0.81 -12.96
C ARG A 474 -5.27 0.09 -13.54
N HIS A 475 -5.30 0.35 -14.85
CA HIS A 475 -4.27 1.16 -15.52
C HIS A 475 -4.32 2.63 -15.06
N HIS A 476 -3.21 3.20 -14.59
CA HIS A 476 -3.19 4.56 -14.00
C HIS A 476 -2.85 5.69 -14.98
N GLY A 477 -2.66 5.39 -16.27
CA GLY A 477 -2.45 6.41 -17.29
C GLY A 477 -3.70 7.22 -17.66
N THR A 478 -4.89 6.80 -17.23
CA THR A 478 -6.18 7.49 -17.47
C THR A 478 -6.32 7.99 -18.90
N VAL A 479 -6.26 7.04 -19.85
CA VAL A 479 -6.21 7.33 -21.29
C VAL A 479 -7.49 8.04 -21.74
N ALA A 480 -7.32 9.12 -22.49
CA ALA A 480 -8.42 9.96 -22.99
C ALA A 480 -8.03 10.62 -24.32
N THR A 481 -7.96 11.95 -24.39
CA THR A 481 -7.64 12.70 -25.63
C THR A 481 -6.34 13.49 -25.58
N ASN A 482 -5.66 13.55 -24.43
CA ASN A 482 -4.43 14.33 -24.27
C ASN A 482 -3.18 13.48 -24.59
N PHE A 483 -2.72 13.52 -25.83
CA PHE A 483 -1.44 12.95 -26.25
C PHE A 483 -0.32 13.99 -26.39
N PHE A 484 -0.65 15.29 -26.46
CA PHE A 484 0.32 16.34 -26.78
C PHE A 484 1.20 16.71 -25.59
N MET A 485 0.60 16.92 -24.41
CA MET A 485 1.35 17.41 -23.25
C MET A 485 2.45 16.46 -22.74
N PRO A 486 2.23 15.14 -22.60
CA PRO A 486 3.31 14.26 -22.15
C PRO A 486 4.50 14.24 -23.12
N MET A 487 4.26 14.39 -24.43
CA MET A 487 5.30 14.53 -25.46
C MET A 487 6.07 15.85 -25.32
N VAL A 488 5.36 16.99 -25.21
CA VAL A 488 5.99 18.32 -25.07
C VAL A 488 6.86 18.40 -23.81
N LEU A 489 6.36 17.82 -22.72
CA LEU A 489 7.08 17.77 -21.44
C LEU A 489 8.18 16.70 -21.41
N LYS A 490 8.25 15.83 -22.43
CA LYS A 490 9.17 14.68 -22.51
C LYS A 490 9.14 13.83 -21.24
N LEU A 491 7.93 13.56 -20.72
CA LEU A 491 7.76 12.74 -19.52
C LEU A 491 8.23 11.31 -19.79
N PRO A 492 8.79 10.60 -18.82
CA PRO A 492 9.09 9.18 -19.01
C PRO A 492 7.84 8.41 -19.46
N HIS A 493 8.04 7.40 -20.31
CA HIS A 493 6.97 6.56 -20.86
C HIS A 493 5.92 7.30 -21.73
N TRP A 494 6.17 8.55 -22.14
CA TRP A 494 5.22 9.33 -22.95
C TRP A 494 4.86 8.65 -24.27
N GLU A 495 5.79 7.95 -24.93
CA GLU A 495 5.55 7.27 -26.21
C GLU A 495 4.43 6.25 -26.09
N LYS A 496 4.42 5.50 -24.98
CA LYS A 496 3.37 4.51 -24.71
C LYS A 496 2.03 5.18 -24.47
N GLN A 497 1.99 6.27 -23.68
CA GLN A 497 0.76 7.02 -23.43
C GLN A 497 0.19 7.61 -24.73
N VAL A 498 1.04 8.12 -25.63
CA VAL A 498 0.63 8.62 -26.95
C VAL A 498 0.03 7.51 -27.79
N ALA A 499 0.73 6.37 -27.93
CA ALA A 499 0.22 5.24 -28.71
C ALA A 499 -1.15 4.76 -28.19
N LEU A 500 -1.29 4.61 -26.87
CA LEU A 500 -2.56 4.23 -26.25
C LEU A 500 -3.68 5.26 -26.48
N THR A 501 -3.34 6.55 -26.51
CA THR A 501 -4.29 7.63 -26.78
C THR A 501 -4.73 7.64 -28.24
N GLU A 502 -3.82 7.37 -29.18
CA GLU A 502 -4.15 7.24 -30.60
C GLU A 502 -5.07 6.04 -30.85
N GLU A 503 -4.75 4.88 -30.25
CA GLU A 503 -5.60 3.69 -30.28
C GLU A 503 -6.99 3.99 -29.70
N TRP A 504 -7.06 4.75 -28.60
CA TRP A 504 -8.31 5.15 -27.95
C TRP A 504 -9.18 5.98 -28.89
N ILE A 505 -8.65 7.07 -29.45
CA ILE A 505 -9.39 8.00 -30.32
C ILE A 505 -9.87 7.28 -31.60
N ARG A 506 -9.00 6.45 -32.19
CA ARG A 506 -9.33 5.64 -33.38
C ARG A 506 -10.29 4.49 -33.09
N GLY A 507 -10.57 4.22 -31.81
CA GLY A 507 -11.47 3.14 -31.40
C GLY A 507 -10.87 1.75 -31.53
N GLN A 508 -9.54 1.65 -31.54
CA GLN A 508 -8.76 0.42 -31.66
C GLN A 508 -8.46 -0.20 -30.29
N THR A 509 -8.64 0.55 -29.20
CA THR A 509 -8.52 0.00 -27.85
C THR A 509 -9.57 -1.09 -27.62
N VAL A 510 -9.11 -2.26 -27.17
CA VAL A 510 -9.96 -3.37 -26.72
C VAL A 510 -9.93 -3.39 -25.20
N ILE A 511 -11.10 -3.48 -24.58
CA ILE A 511 -11.29 -3.54 -23.13
C ILE A 511 -12.11 -4.81 -22.84
N PRO A 512 -11.46 -5.97 -22.67
CA PRO A 512 -12.13 -7.26 -22.61
C PRO A 512 -13.26 -7.33 -21.58
N GLU A 513 -13.09 -6.67 -20.44
CA GLU A 513 -14.07 -6.62 -19.36
C GLU A 513 -15.40 -5.94 -19.72
N ILE A 514 -15.41 -5.10 -20.76
CA ILE A 514 -16.61 -4.37 -21.22
C ILE A 514 -16.88 -4.51 -22.73
N ASP A 515 -16.19 -5.39 -23.47
CA ASP A 515 -16.35 -5.54 -24.95
C ASP A 515 -17.79 -5.91 -25.35
N HIS A 516 -18.55 -6.52 -24.45
CA HIS A 516 -19.95 -6.87 -24.65
C HIS A 516 -20.92 -5.67 -24.53
N LEU A 517 -20.48 -4.55 -23.94
CA LEU A 517 -21.26 -3.32 -23.76
C LEU A 517 -20.72 -2.18 -24.62
N TRP A 518 -19.40 -2.08 -24.74
CA TRP A 518 -18.73 -0.94 -25.34
C TRP A 518 -18.56 -1.14 -26.86
N PRO A 519 -19.17 -0.29 -27.70
CA PRO A 519 -19.25 -0.55 -29.13
C PRO A 519 -17.87 -0.53 -29.82
N ARG A 520 -17.76 -1.18 -30.97
CA ARG A 520 -16.55 -1.09 -31.81
C ARG A 520 -16.55 0.17 -32.69
N GLY A 521 -15.36 0.55 -33.17
CA GLY A 521 -15.18 1.73 -34.01
C GLY A 521 -14.75 2.98 -33.23
N PRO A 522 -14.57 4.12 -33.91
CA PRO A 522 -14.03 5.35 -33.33
C PRO A 522 -14.92 5.93 -32.22
N VAL A 523 -14.34 6.76 -31.35
CA VAL A 523 -15.08 7.42 -30.23
C VAL A 523 -16.22 8.30 -30.76
N ALA A 524 -15.95 9.03 -31.84
CA ALA A 524 -16.95 9.72 -32.65
C ALA A 524 -16.98 9.10 -34.05
N SER A 525 -18.16 8.75 -34.55
CA SER A 525 -18.32 8.42 -35.97
C SER A 525 -18.75 9.65 -36.76
N ILE A 526 -18.31 9.69 -38.02
CA ILE A 526 -18.73 10.68 -39.01
C ILE A 526 -19.26 9.91 -40.21
N GLU A 527 -20.50 10.21 -40.60
CA GLU A 527 -21.14 9.65 -41.79
C GLU A 527 -21.59 10.80 -42.70
N ILE A 528 -21.34 10.69 -44.00
CA ILE A 528 -21.79 11.66 -44.99
C ILE A 528 -22.91 11.01 -45.80
N LEU A 529 -24.13 11.51 -45.64
CA LEU A 529 -25.24 11.18 -46.52
C LEU A 529 -25.23 12.16 -47.69
N ALA A 530 -24.97 11.62 -48.86
CA ALA A 530 -24.95 12.34 -50.13
C ALA A 530 -25.71 11.52 -51.20
N PRO A 531 -26.27 12.16 -52.23
CA PRO A 531 -26.70 11.47 -53.43
C PRO A 531 -25.53 10.72 -54.09
N ASP A 532 -25.80 9.52 -54.63
CA ASP A 532 -24.79 8.72 -55.34
C ASP A 532 -24.35 9.36 -56.66
N GLU A 533 -25.22 10.17 -57.27
CA GLU A 533 -25.00 10.87 -58.53
C GLU A 533 -25.51 12.31 -58.44
N ALA A 534 -24.90 13.22 -59.22
CA ALA A 534 -25.32 14.61 -59.35
C ALA A 534 -24.96 15.15 -60.75
N ALA A 535 -25.83 15.97 -61.33
CA ALA A 535 -25.58 16.60 -62.63
C ALA A 535 -24.73 17.87 -62.50
N PRO A 536 -23.95 18.24 -63.53
CA PRO A 536 -23.26 19.54 -63.55
C PRO A 536 -24.24 20.70 -63.38
N GLY A 537 -23.96 21.59 -62.41
CA GLY A 537 -24.81 22.73 -62.08
C GLY A 537 -25.95 22.44 -61.09
N GLU A 538 -26.09 21.19 -60.63
CA GLU A 538 -27.06 20.80 -59.59
C GLU A 538 -26.54 21.15 -58.18
N GLU A 539 -27.45 21.57 -57.29
CA GLU A 539 -27.14 21.78 -55.87
C GLU A 539 -27.01 20.44 -55.13
N LEU A 540 -25.80 20.10 -54.69
CA LEU A 540 -25.55 18.88 -53.92
C LEU A 540 -25.84 19.11 -52.41
N ARG A 541 -26.85 18.43 -51.88
CA ARG A 541 -27.16 18.46 -50.45
C ARG A 541 -26.45 17.35 -49.70
N LEU A 542 -25.43 17.73 -48.94
CA LEU A 542 -24.66 16.85 -48.07
C LEU A 542 -25.18 16.96 -46.64
N ARG A 543 -25.48 15.83 -46.00
CA ARG A 543 -25.76 15.78 -44.56
C ARG A 543 -24.65 15.01 -43.86
N VAL A 544 -23.98 15.67 -42.92
CA VAL A 544 -22.98 15.01 -42.08
C VAL A 544 -23.62 14.64 -40.75
N LEU A 545 -23.63 13.35 -40.41
CA LEU A 545 -24.00 12.85 -39.08
C LEU A 545 -22.74 12.66 -38.27
N VAL A 546 -22.74 13.22 -37.06
CA VAL A 546 -21.67 13.04 -36.07
C VAL A 546 -22.31 12.44 -34.84
N GLU A 547 -21.85 11.26 -34.43
CA GLU A 547 -22.40 10.53 -33.29
C GLU A 547 -21.33 10.27 -32.24
N ASN A 548 -21.63 10.56 -30.97
CA ASN A 548 -20.85 10.09 -29.85
C ASN A 548 -21.23 8.63 -29.56
N ARG A 549 -20.36 7.70 -29.93
CA ARG A 549 -20.65 6.26 -29.82
C ARG A 549 -20.21 5.66 -28.50
N LYS A 550 -19.20 6.25 -27.85
CA LYS A 550 -18.43 5.58 -26.79
C LYS A 550 -18.40 6.31 -25.46
N ALA A 551 -18.49 7.64 -25.46
CA ALA A 551 -18.35 8.42 -24.24
C ALA A 551 -19.70 8.54 -23.52
N GLY A 552 -19.71 8.34 -22.21
CA GLY A 552 -20.88 8.59 -21.38
C GLY A 552 -21.13 10.05 -21.04
N HIS A 553 -20.16 10.91 -21.30
CA HIS A 553 -20.30 12.35 -21.23
C HIS A 553 -20.34 12.93 -22.65
N LYS A 554 -20.51 14.25 -22.78
CA LYS A 554 -20.50 14.90 -24.09
C LYS A 554 -19.14 14.76 -24.78
N LEU A 555 -19.16 14.86 -26.11
CA LEU A 555 -17.97 14.95 -26.94
C LEU A 555 -18.06 16.22 -27.79
N THR A 556 -17.17 17.20 -27.64
CA THR A 556 -16.11 17.30 -26.62
C THR A 556 -16.64 17.63 -25.23
N THR A 557 -15.85 17.31 -24.21
CA THR A 557 -16.04 17.79 -22.84
C THR A 557 -14.73 18.38 -22.32
N GLY A 558 -14.76 18.98 -21.13
CA GLY A 558 -13.64 19.66 -20.49
C GLY A 558 -13.95 21.14 -20.30
N PRO A 559 -12.93 22.02 -20.24
CA PRO A 559 -13.14 23.47 -20.29
C PRO A 559 -13.90 23.86 -21.57
N LEU A 560 -15.18 24.23 -21.38
CA LEU A 560 -16.13 24.44 -22.48
C LEU A 560 -15.89 25.74 -23.25
N ASP A 561 -15.08 26.63 -22.69
CA ASP A 561 -14.77 27.96 -23.22
C ASP A 561 -13.74 27.94 -24.36
N PHE A 562 -12.89 26.90 -24.44
CA PHE A 562 -11.88 26.81 -25.50
C PHE A 562 -11.74 25.44 -26.19
N MET A 563 -12.30 24.36 -25.66
CA MET A 563 -12.29 23.06 -26.35
C MET A 563 -13.22 23.09 -27.57
N ARG A 564 -12.67 22.78 -28.75
CA ARG A 564 -13.41 22.78 -30.02
C ARG A 564 -13.15 21.51 -30.80
N VAL A 565 -14.20 20.97 -31.40
CA VAL A 565 -14.14 19.97 -32.47
C VAL A 565 -14.89 20.54 -33.66
N TRP A 566 -14.36 20.28 -34.85
CA TRP A 566 -14.97 20.70 -36.11
C TRP A 566 -14.85 19.56 -37.13
N VAL A 567 -15.79 19.53 -38.06
CA VAL A 567 -15.70 18.66 -39.24
C VAL A 567 -15.05 19.47 -40.35
N HIS A 568 -14.00 18.92 -40.95
CA HIS A 568 -13.41 19.46 -42.17
C HIS A 568 -13.83 18.60 -43.36
N LEU A 569 -14.77 19.12 -44.16
CA LEU A 569 -15.29 18.47 -45.36
C LEU A 569 -14.57 19.06 -46.58
N ARG A 570 -14.11 18.18 -47.49
CA ARG A 570 -13.48 18.56 -48.75
C ARG A 570 -14.17 17.80 -49.89
N VAL A 571 -14.64 18.52 -50.89
CA VAL A 571 -15.27 17.95 -52.09
C VAL A 571 -14.29 18.05 -53.24
N THR A 572 -14.06 16.95 -53.94
CA THR A 572 -13.13 16.89 -55.09
C THR A 572 -13.79 16.31 -56.32
N ASP A 573 -13.41 16.80 -57.51
CA ASP A 573 -13.78 16.16 -58.77
C ASP A 573 -13.01 14.84 -59.00
N ALA A 574 -13.36 14.12 -60.08
CA ALA A 574 -12.70 12.86 -60.46
C ALA A 574 -11.19 12.99 -60.78
N ARG A 575 -10.67 14.21 -60.92
CA ARG A 575 -9.25 14.51 -61.15
C ARG A 575 -8.54 14.97 -59.87
N GLY A 576 -9.22 14.96 -58.72
CA GLY A 576 -8.71 15.40 -57.43
C GLY A 576 -8.68 16.92 -57.24
N ARG A 577 -9.32 17.70 -58.13
CA ARG A 577 -9.42 19.15 -57.97
C ARG A 577 -10.45 19.47 -56.89
N VAL A 578 -10.10 20.35 -55.97
CA VAL A 578 -11.02 20.80 -54.91
C VAL A 578 -12.11 21.67 -55.52
N LEU A 579 -13.35 21.32 -55.24
CA LEU A 579 -14.54 22.05 -55.65
C LEU A 579 -15.08 22.89 -54.49
N ALA A 580 -14.98 22.37 -53.25
CA ALA A 580 -15.38 23.02 -52.01
C ALA A 580 -14.57 22.48 -50.83
#